data_AF-A0A1B6EQL1-F1
#
_entry.id   AF-A0A1B6EQL1-F1
#
_cell.length_a   1.000
_cell.length_b   1.000
_cell.length_c   1.000
_cell.angle_alpha   90.00
_cell.angle_beta   90.00
_cell.angle_gamma   90.00
#
_symmetry.space_group_name_H-M   'P 1'
#
loop_
_entity.id
_entity.type
_entity.pdbx_description
1 polymer ?
#
loop_
_entity_poly.entity_id
_entity_poly.type
_entity_poly.pdbx_seq_one_letter_code
_entity_poly.pdbx_strand_id
1 'polypeptide(L)'
;MGDGCKHLNNFKVAKGIQPYKTIHAFFVSCISVDARKTKALHCYCYSCKKIEPRLHSCIHCIYFGCYSGGHIQEHAKSKKHFLAVELKYGNVLCFQCGDYVYDSELVEVARENRSRAAACLGVSAICEPWI
;
A
#
# COMPACT_ATOMS: atom_id res chain seq x y z
N MET A 1 5.45 24.93 7.17
CA MET A 1 5.03 23.56 7.53
C MET A 1 4.15 23.09 6.40
N GLY A 2 4.61 22.12 5.62
CA GLY A 2 3.93 21.74 4.38
C GLY A 2 2.58 21.11 4.68
N ASP A 3 1.51 21.68 4.14
CA ASP A 3 0.19 21.07 4.17
C ASP A 3 0.28 19.68 3.53
N GLY A 4 -0.22 18.65 4.22
CA GLY A 4 -0.21 17.27 3.73
C GLY A 4 -0.91 17.11 2.38
N CYS A 5 -0.82 15.93 1.78
CA CYS A 5 -1.41 15.69 0.46
C CYS A 5 -2.94 15.87 0.46
N LYS A 6 -3.41 16.98 -0.12
CA LYS A 6 -4.86 17.27 -0.26
C LYS A 6 -5.63 16.15 -0.95
N HIS A 7 -5.02 15.44 -1.91
CA HIS A 7 -5.66 14.36 -2.64
C HIS A 7 -5.91 13.14 -1.74
N LEU A 8 -4.92 12.81 -0.88
CA LEU A 8 -5.08 11.76 0.12
C LEU A 8 -6.11 12.18 1.18
N ASN A 9 -6.05 13.41 1.68
CA ASN A 9 -7.01 13.92 2.65
C ASN A 9 -8.45 13.85 2.12
N ASN A 10 -8.68 14.30 0.88
CA ASN A 10 -9.99 14.20 0.23
C ASN A 10 -10.45 12.74 0.08
N PHE A 11 -9.54 11.82 -0.25
CA PHE A 11 -9.86 10.39 -0.28
C PHE A 11 -10.26 9.87 1.10
N LYS A 12 -9.50 10.20 2.16
CA LYS A 12 -9.81 9.78 3.53
C LYS A 12 -11.17 10.30 3.99
N VAL A 13 -11.52 11.55 3.68
CA VAL A 13 -12.85 12.11 3.97
C VAL A 13 -13.94 11.36 3.21
N ALA A 14 -13.72 11.04 1.92
CA ALA A 14 -14.74 10.42 1.08
C ALA A 14 -14.94 8.92 1.32
N LYS A 15 -13.87 8.17 1.61
CA LYS A 15 -13.88 6.69 1.66
C LYS A 15 -13.33 6.10 2.95
N GLY A 16 -12.80 6.93 3.84
CA GLY A 16 -12.08 6.49 5.03
C GLY A 16 -10.72 5.86 4.72
N ILE A 17 -10.11 5.29 5.77
CA ILE A 17 -8.79 4.64 5.70
C ILE A 17 -8.84 3.12 5.63
N GLN A 18 -10.04 2.52 5.61
CA GLN A 18 -10.19 1.06 5.59
C GLN A 18 -9.51 0.39 4.38
N PRO A 19 -9.55 0.95 3.16
CA PRO A 19 -8.83 0.37 2.04
C PRO A 19 -7.31 0.29 2.29
N TYR A 20 -6.73 1.33 2.90
CA TYR A 20 -5.31 1.31 3.30
C TYR A 20 -5.05 0.24 4.35
N LYS A 21 -5.87 0.18 5.41
CA LYS A 21 -5.75 -0.82 6.49
C LYS A 21 -5.74 -2.23 5.93
N THR A 22 -6.67 -2.56 5.03
CA THR A 22 -6.77 -3.89 4.41
C THR A 22 -5.54 -4.20 3.55
N ILE A 23 -5.15 -3.28 2.66
CA ILE A 23 -3.98 -3.47 1.79
C ILE A 23 -2.72 -3.68 2.63
N HIS A 24 -2.51 -2.83 3.64
CA HIS A 24 -1.34 -2.90 4.49
C HIS A 24 -1.29 -4.21 5.30
N ALA A 25 -2.42 -4.58 5.91
CA ALA A 25 -2.54 -5.81 6.70
C ALA A 25 -2.26 -7.08 5.87
N PHE A 26 -2.81 -7.18 4.67
CA PHE A 26 -2.71 -8.39 3.85
C PHE A 26 -1.47 -8.43 2.97
N PHE A 27 -1.15 -7.31 2.33
CA PHE A 27 -0.18 -7.26 1.23
C PHE A 27 1.08 -6.47 1.56
N VAL A 28 1.20 -5.83 2.73
CA VAL A 28 2.44 -5.19 3.18
C VAL A 28 3.03 -5.96 4.37
N SER A 29 2.39 -5.90 5.54
CA SER A 29 2.89 -6.51 6.78
C SER A 29 2.53 -7.98 6.96
N CYS A 30 1.49 -8.47 6.29
CA CYS A 30 1.00 -9.85 6.40
C CYS A 30 0.74 -10.30 7.85
N ILE A 31 -0.26 -9.68 8.48
CA ILE A 31 -0.57 -9.80 9.91
C ILE A 31 -1.12 -11.17 10.36
N SER A 32 -1.30 -12.12 9.45
CA SER A 32 -1.84 -13.45 9.72
C SER A 32 -1.26 -14.49 8.75
N VAL A 33 -1.47 -15.78 9.05
CA VAL A 33 -1.12 -16.89 8.14
C VAL A 33 -1.83 -16.73 6.80
N ASP A 34 -3.12 -16.40 6.82
CA ASP A 34 -3.91 -16.21 5.60
C ASP A 34 -3.41 -15.03 4.80
N ALA A 35 -3.07 -13.91 5.45
CA ALA A 35 -2.48 -12.75 4.79
C ALA A 35 -1.18 -13.12 4.04
N ARG A 36 -0.32 -13.95 4.64
CA ARG A 36 0.90 -14.44 3.98
C ARG A 36 0.58 -15.29 2.75
N LYS A 37 -0.37 -16.22 2.86
CA LYS A 37 -0.83 -17.05 1.72
C LYS A 37 -1.43 -16.19 0.61
N THR A 38 -2.30 -15.24 0.96
CA THR A 38 -2.91 -14.31 0.00
C THR A 38 -1.86 -13.48 -0.72
N LYS A 39 -0.86 -12.92 0.00
CA LYS A 39 0.25 -12.21 -0.63
C LYS A 39 1.03 -13.11 -1.59
N ALA A 40 1.37 -14.33 -1.19
CA ALA A 40 2.11 -15.26 -2.06
C ALA A 40 1.35 -15.60 -3.35
N LEU A 41 0.02 -15.74 -3.28
CA LEU A 41 -0.81 -16.11 -4.43
C LEU A 41 -1.16 -14.94 -5.35
N HIS A 42 -1.30 -13.72 -4.82
CA HIS A 42 -1.88 -12.60 -5.56
C HIS A 42 -0.94 -11.41 -5.79
N CYS A 43 0.27 -11.40 -5.22
CA CYS A 43 1.22 -10.28 -5.32
C CYS A 43 2.00 -10.26 -6.65
N TYR A 44 1.28 -10.12 -7.76
CA TYR A 44 1.80 -9.96 -9.11
C TYR A 44 1.04 -8.85 -9.86
N CYS A 45 1.61 -8.32 -10.95
CA CYS A 45 0.93 -7.32 -11.76
C CYS A 45 -0.24 -7.93 -12.54
N TYR A 46 -1.43 -7.36 -12.42
CA TYR A 46 -2.63 -7.91 -13.05
C TYR A 46 -2.65 -7.75 -14.57
N SER A 47 -1.90 -6.81 -15.14
CA SER A 47 -1.73 -6.65 -16.59
C SER A 47 -0.70 -7.63 -17.18
N CYS A 48 0.56 -7.57 -16.73
CA CYS A 48 1.63 -8.38 -17.34
C CYS A 48 1.90 -9.72 -16.65
N LYS A 49 1.21 -10.02 -15.55
CA LYS A 49 1.35 -11.26 -14.76
C LYS A 49 2.74 -11.50 -14.15
N LYS A 50 3.62 -10.49 -14.18
CA LYS A 50 4.96 -10.57 -13.58
C LYS A 50 4.94 -10.22 -12.09
N ILE A 51 5.77 -10.91 -11.32
CA ILE A 51 6.13 -10.52 -9.96
C ILE A 51 7.29 -9.52 -10.08
N GLU A 52 7.14 -8.35 -9.47
CA GLU A 52 8.09 -7.23 -9.60
C GLU A 52 8.39 -6.66 -8.21
N PRO A 53 9.63 -6.20 -7.93
CA PRO A 53 9.97 -5.62 -6.63
C PRO A 53 9.16 -4.35 -6.31
N ARG A 54 8.79 -3.57 -7.33
CA ARG A 54 8.05 -2.31 -7.20
C ARG A 54 6.63 -2.48 -7.75
N LEU A 55 5.82 -3.19 -6.97
CA LEU A 55 4.41 -3.42 -7.22
C LEU A 55 3.54 -2.49 -6.34
N HIS A 56 2.49 -1.94 -6.93
CA HIS A 56 1.57 -1.04 -6.26
C HIS A 56 0.14 -1.56 -6.31
N SER A 57 -0.60 -1.36 -5.23
CA SER A 57 -2.04 -1.59 -5.17
C SER A 57 -2.79 -0.27 -5.26
N CYS A 58 -3.78 -0.18 -6.15
CA CYS A 58 -4.70 0.94 -6.18
C CYS A 58 -5.57 0.95 -4.91
N ILE A 59 -5.55 2.06 -4.15
CA ILE A 59 -6.31 2.16 -2.89
C ILE A 59 -7.82 2.19 -3.12
N HIS A 60 -8.26 2.52 -4.34
CA HIS A 60 -9.69 2.62 -4.68
C HIS A 60 -10.35 1.27 -4.96
N CYS A 61 -9.60 0.29 -5.46
CA CYS A 61 -10.16 -0.96 -5.98
C CYS A 61 -9.26 -2.20 -5.87
N ILE A 62 -8.10 -2.11 -5.20
CA ILE A 62 -7.18 -3.23 -4.95
C ILE A 62 -6.55 -3.81 -6.24
N TYR A 63 -6.62 -3.10 -7.38
CA TYR A 63 -5.89 -3.47 -8.59
C TYR A 63 -4.38 -3.41 -8.37
N PHE A 64 -3.62 -4.44 -8.79
CA PHE A 64 -2.16 -4.47 -8.68
C PHE A 64 -1.48 -4.18 -10.01
N GLY A 65 -0.65 -3.12 -10.03
CA GLY A 65 0.12 -2.69 -11.21
C GLY A 65 1.59 -2.56 -10.90
N CYS A 66 2.47 -3.02 -11.81
CA CYS A 66 3.91 -2.78 -11.66
C CYS A 66 4.23 -1.34 -12.04
N TYR A 67 5.17 -0.74 -11.31
CA TYR A 67 5.63 0.61 -11.59
C TYR A 67 6.54 0.67 -12.82
N SER A 68 7.48 -0.28 -12.94
CA SER A 68 8.47 -0.33 -14.02
C SER A 68 7.84 -0.49 -15.40
N GLY A 69 6.75 -1.25 -15.49
CA GLY A 69 6.00 -1.44 -16.73
C GLY A 69 4.92 -0.37 -17.00
N GLY A 70 4.78 0.64 -16.13
CA GLY A 70 3.80 1.71 -16.34
C GLY A 70 2.34 1.33 -16.05
N HIS A 71 2.04 0.10 -15.64
CA HIS A 71 0.65 -0.39 -15.54
C HIS A 71 -0.14 0.26 -14.40
N ILE A 72 0.50 0.64 -13.29
CA ILE A 72 -0.20 1.38 -12.24
C ILE A 72 -0.49 2.82 -12.67
N GLN A 73 0.41 3.44 -13.43
CA GLN A 73 0.24 4.78 -14.01
C GLN A 73 -0.89 4.78 -15.05
N GLU A 74 -0.93 3.77 -15.91
CA GLU A 74 -2.00 3.56 -16.89
C GLU A 74 -3.35 3.32 -16.20
N HIS A 75 -3.39 2.48 -15.17
CA HIS A 75 -4.58 2.27 -14.34
C HIS A 75 -5.08 3.59 -13.74
N ALA A 76 -4.17 4.39 -13.17
CA ALA A 76 -4.51 5.66 -12.56
C ALA A 76 -5.15 6.63 -13.55
N LYS A 77 -4.59 6.74 -14.77
CA LYS A 77 -5.11 7.58 -15.84
C LYS A 77 -6.47 7.09 -16.36
N SER A 78 -6.58 5.81 -16.67
CA SER A 78 -7.79 5.21 -17.27
C SER A 78 -8.99 5.16 -16.32
N LYS A 79 -8.76 4.86 -15.03
CA LYS A 79 -9.82 4.77 -14.01
C LYS A 79 -9.99 6.04 -13.18
N LYS A 80 -9.13 7.05 -13.38
CA LYS A 80 -9.07 8.26 -12.54
C LYS A 80 -8.84 7.92 -11.05
N HIS A 81 -8.02 6.91 -10.80
CA HIS A 81 -7.64 6.46 -9.46
C HIS A 81 -6.21 6.91 -9.14
N PHE A 82 -6.06 8.10 -8.57
CA PHE A 82 -4.75 8.76 -8.46
C PHE A 82 -3.97 8.47 -7.17
N LEU A 83 -4.37 7.44 -6.41
CA LEU A 83 -3.70 7.00 -5.19
C LEU A 83 -3.42 5.50 -5.23
N ALA A 84 -2.19 5.12 -4.88
CA ALA A 84 -1.78 3.72 -4.81
C ALA A 84 -0.83 3.48 -3.62
N VAL A 85 -0.84 2.27 -3.07
CA VAL A 85 0.03 1.83 -1.97
C VAL A 85 1.14 0.96 -2.55
N GLU A 86 2.40 1.28 -2.27
CA GLU A 86 3.53 0.41 -2.58
C GLU A 86 3.51 -0.83 -1.68
N LEU A 87 3.55 -2.02 -2.27
CA LEU A 87 3.39 -3.28 -1.52
C LEU A 87 4.65 -3.73 -0.76
N LYS A 88 5.78 -3.06 -0.98
CA LYS A 88 7.04 -3.35 -0.28
C LYS A 88 7.08 -2.71 1.11
N TYR A 89 6.78 -1.41 1.21
CA TYR A 89 6.90 -0.66 2.47
C TYR A 89 5.58 -0.07 2.97
N GLY A 90 4.54 -0.04 2.14
CA GLY A 90 3.23 0.52 2.51
C GLY A 90 3.09 2.02 2.29
N ASN A 91 4.02 2.66 1.57
CA ASN A 91 3.97 4.10 1.28
C ASN A 91 2.89 4.39 0.23
N VAL A 92 2.16 5.51 0.41
CA VAL A 92 1.14 5.95 -0.55
C VAL A 92 1.77 6.83 -1.61
N LEU A 93 1.67 6.43 -2.87
CA LEU A 93 1.99 7.23 -4.05
C LEU A 93 0.76 8.04 -4.47
N CYS A 94 0.93 9.36 -4.61
CA CYS A 94 -0.08 10.22 -5.20
C CYS A 94 0.34 10.63 -6.61
N PHE A 95 -0.38 10.14 -7.63
CA PHE A 95 -0.07 10.44 -9.03
C PHE A 95 -0.27 11.92 -9.39
N GLN A 96 -1.11 12.65 -8.65
CA GLN A 96 -1.32 14.08 -8.86
C GLN A 96 -0.23 14.95 -8.21
N CYS A 97 0.36 14.50 -7.10
CA CYS A 97 1.55 15.15 -6.52
C CYS A 97 2.84 14.71 -7.24
N GLY A 98 2.84 13.54 -7.88
CA GLY A 98 4.02 12.97 -8.52
C GLY A 98 5.00 12.31 -7.54
N ASP A 99 4.63 12.14 -6.28
CA ASP A 99 5.51 11.63 -5.23
C ASP A 99 4.76 10.78 -4.18
N TYR A 100 5.53 10.06 -3.37
CA TYR A 100 5.05 9.43 -2.15
C TYR A 100 4.71 10.48 -1.10
N VAL A 101 3.60 10.25 -0.41
CA VAL A 101 3.04 11.21 0.54
C VAL A 101 3.08 10.65 1.95
N TYR A 102 3.50 11.50 2.88
CA TYR A 102 3.49 11.21 4.30
C TYR A 102 2.12 11.57 4.90
N ASP A 103 1.64 10.73 5.81
CA ASP A 103 0.41 10.95 6.57
C ASP A 103 0.52 10.23 7.92
N SER A 104 0.36 10.96 9.02
CA SER A 104 0.58 10.44 10.37
C SER A 104 -0.41 9.33 10.74
N GLU A 105 -1.65 9.41 10.30
CA GLU A 105 -2.67 8.38 10.56
C GLU A 105 -2.32 7.07 9.85
N LEU A 106 -1.80 7.14 8.62
CA LEU A 106 -1.32 5.95 7.91
C LEU A 106 -0.06 5.36 8.55
N VAL A 107 0.82 6.20 9.10
CA VAL A 107 2.01 5.75 9.84
C VAL A 107 1.64 4.97 11.09
N GLU A 108 0.65 5.43 11.87
CA GLU A 108 0.18 4.69 13.05
C GLU A 108 -0.43 3.34 12.66
N VAL A 109 -1.24 3.29 11.60
CA VAL A 109 -1.75 2.02 11.06
C VAL A 109 -0.62 1.08 10.63
N ALA A 110 0.44 1.62 10.01
CA ALA A 110 1.59 0.84 9.59
C ALA A 110 2.34 0.25 10.80
N ARG A 111 2.56 1.07 11.83
CA ARG A 111 3.18 0.67 13.11
C ARG A 111 2.38 -0.46 13.78
N GLU A 112 1.08 -0.27 13.97
CA GLU A 112 0.19 -1.28 14.58
C GLU A 112 0.23 -2.61 13.83
N ASN A 113 0.14 -2.57 12.49
CA ASN A 113 0.18 -3.77 11.67
C ASN A 113 1.55 -4.47 11.70
N ARG A 114 2.66 -3.72 11.76
CA ARG A 114 4.00 -4.32 11.92
C ARG A 114 4.13 -5.01 13.27
N SER A 115 3.65 -4.40 14.36
CA SER A 115 3.62 -5.03 15.69
C SER A 115 2.80 -6.32 15.68
N ARG A 116 1.62 -6.32 15.04
CA ARG A 116 0.78 -7.51 14.90
C ARG A 116 1.45 -8.61 14.06
N ALA A 117 2.14 -8.23 12.98
CA ALA A 117 2.89 -9.17 12.16
C ALA A 117 4.05 -9.81 12.94
N ALA A 118 4.81 -9.02 13.71
CA ALA A 118 5.87 -9.53 14.58
C ALA A 118 5.32 -10.53 15.62
N ALA A 119 4.22 -10.17 16.29
CA ALA A 119 3.53 -11.06 17.22
C ALA A 119 3.05 -12.37 16.55
N CYS A 120 2.49 -12.28 15.33
CA CYS A 120 2.06 -13.46 14.56
C CYS A 120 3.22 -14.39 14.19
N LEU A 121 4.44 -13.88 14.08
CA LEU A 121 5.66 -14.65 13.82
C LEU A 121 6.37 -15.12 15.10
N GLY A 122 5.86 -14.75 16.29
CA GLY A 122 6.53 -15.04 17.56
C GLY A 122 7.84 -14.26 17.77
N VAL A 123 8.00 -13.13 17.09
CA VAL A 123 9.20 -12.28 17.17
C VAL A 123 8.90 -11.07 18.04
N SER A 124 9.76 -10.80 19.03
CA SER A 124 9.62 -9.68 19.97
C SER A 124 10.05 -8.31 19.40
N ALA A 125 10.88 -8.32 18.35
CA ALA A 125 11.39 -7.12 17.71
C ALA A 125 10.59 -6.76 16.45
N ILE A 126 10.21 -5.48 16.32
CA ILE A 126 9.67 -4.94 15.08
C ILE A 126 10.83 -4.86 14.09
N CYS A 127 10.78 -5.67 13.01
CA CYS A 127 11.71 -5.51 11.90
C CYS A 127 11.29 -4.27 11.12
N GLU A 128 11.82 -3.11 11.48
CA GLU A 128 11.68 -1.89 10.69
C GLU A 128 12.83 -1.84 9.67
N PRO A 129 12.57 -2.02 8.36
CA PRO A 129 13.54 -1.62 7.37
C PRO A 129 13.76 -0.11 7.52
N TRP A 130 15.03 0.28 7.69
CA TRP A 130 15.56 1.61 7.99
C TRP A 130 14.62 2.76 7.61
N ILE A 131 14.15 3.49 8.63
CA ILE A 131 13.65 4.88 8.49
C ILE A 131 14.86 5.80 8.34
#